data_AF-A0A9E6JNP1-F1
#
_entry.id   AF-A0A9E6JNP1-F1
#
_cell.length_a   1.000
_cell.length_b   1.000
_cell.length_c   1.000
_cell.angle_alpha   90.00
_cell.angle_beta   90.00
_cell.angle_gamma   90.00
#
_symmetry.space_group_name_H-M   'P 1'
#
loop_
_entity.id
_entity.type
_entity.pdbx_description
1 polymer ?
#
loop_
_entity_poly.entity_id
_entity_poly.type
_entity_poly.pdbx_seq_one_letter_code
_entity_poly.pdbx_strand_id
1 'polypeptide(L)' 'MKIVYIARSAIPSRDANSIHAMKMCQAFADNGHEVIFLLPDRSRGCEPGVSDIYAYYGVKRN' A
#
# COMPACT_ATOMS: atom_id res chain seq x y z
N MET A 1 6.55 16.63 -3.63
CA MET A 1 6.65 16.16 -5.04
C MET A 1 5.50 15.23 -5.35
N LYS A 2 5.20 14.95 -6.63
CA LYS A 2 4.26 13.90 -7.05
C LYS A 2 5.02 12.60 -7.31
N ILE A 3 4.65 11.52 -6.65
CA ILE A 3 5.31 10.21 -6.72
C ILE A 3 4.27 9.18 -7.15
N VAL A 4 4.56 8.45 -8.22
CA VAL A 4 3.79 7.25 -8.60
C VAL A 4 4.62 6.03 -8.21
N TYR A 5 4.13 5.27 -7.23
CA TYR A 5 4.71 4.00 -6.81
C TYR A 5 3.99 2.89 -7.58
N ILE A 6 4.72 2.01 -8.27
CA ILE A 6 4.12 0.89 -9.03
C ILE A 6 4.72 -0.41 -8.52
N ALA A 7 3.88 -1.37 -8.15
CA ALA A 7 4.35 -2.69 -7.72
C ALA A 7 3.48 -3.82 -8.25
N ARG A 8 4.10 -4.98 -8.49
CA ARG A 8 3.39 -6.23 -8.78
C ARG A 8 3.03 -6.96 -7.48
N SER A 9 2.30 -6.27 -6.60
CA SER A 9 1.92 -6.76 -5.26
C SER A 9 0.43 -7.07 -5.17
N ALA A 10 0.06 -8.00 -4.28
CA ALA A 10 -1.32 -8.29 -3.95
C ALA A 10 -1.57 -7.56 -2.63
N ILE A 11 -2.60 -6.71 -2.58
CA ILE A 11 -2.88 -5.88 -1.42
C ILE A 11 -4.38 -5.97 -1.17
N PRO A 12 -4.81 -6.30 0.06
CA PRO A 12 -3.98 -6.54 1.27
C PRO A 12 -3.26 -7.90 1.24
N SER A 13 -2.05 -8.00 1.80
CA SER A 13 -1.24 -9.24 1.90
C SER A 13 -0.29 -9.15 3.09
N ARG A 14 0.11 -10.31 3.63
CA ARG A 14 1.18 -10.45 4.64
C ARG A 14 2.57 -10.55 4.04
N ASP A 15 2.69 -10.58 2.71
CA ASP A 15 3.96 -10.67 2.02
C ASP A 15 4.83 -9.44 2.30
N ALA A 16 6.14 -9.69 2.48
CA ALA A 16 7.10 -8.65 2.83
C ALA A 16 7.12 -7.49 1.82
N ASN A 17 6.95 -7.77 0.52
CA ASN A 17 6.92 -6.75 -0.52
C ASN A 17 5.70 -5.81 -0.40
N SER A 18 4.53 -6.34 -0.03
CA SER A 18 3.30 -5.56 0.18
C SER A 18 3.41 -4.70 1.43
N ILE A 19 3.88 -5.27 2.54
CA ILE A 19 4.11 -4.52 3.79
C ILE A 19 5.12 -3.39 3.55
N HIS A 20 6.26 -3.70 2.91
CA HIS A 20 7.30 -2.72 2.60
C HIS A 20 6.76 -1.58 1.73
N ALA A 21 6.05 -1.88 0.64
CA ALA A 21 5.55 -0.84 -0.26
C ALA A 21 4.53 0.09 0.43
N MET A 22 3.64 -0.45 1.26
CA MET A 22 2.69 0.36 2.05
C MET A 22 3.42 1.29 3.04
N LYS A 23 4.43 0.79 3.75
CA LYS A 23 5.23 1.60 4.70
C LYS A 23 6.05 2.68 3.98
N MET A 24 6.56 2.39 2.79
CA MET A 24 7.27 3.38 1.97
C MET A 24 6.32 4.48 1.47
N CYS A 25 5.14 4.13 0.97
CA CYS A 25 4.13 5.11 0.56
C CYS A 25 3.74 6.02 1.74
N GLN A 26 3.56 5.45 2.93
CA GLN A 26 3.32 6.19 4.16
C GLN A 26 4.45 7.18 4.46
N ALA A 27 5.71 6.72 4.43
CA ALA A 27 6.86 7.56 4.73
C ALA A 27 6.97 8.75 3.75
N PHE A 28 6.73 8.54 2.46
CA PHE A 28 6.68 9.62 1.48
C PHE A 28 5.52 10.59 1.76
N ALA A 29 4.33 10.07 2.06
CA ALA A 29 3.18 10.91 2.38
C ALA A 29 3.41 11.73 3.67
N ASP A 30 3.99 11.13 4.71
CA ASP A 30 4.36 11.82 5.96
C ASP A 30 5.36 12.96 5.73
N ASN A 31 6.19 12.88 4.69
CA ASN A 31 7.12 13.94 4.29
C ASN A 31 6.48 14.97 3.34
N GLY A 32 5.15 14.98 3.19
CA GLY A 32 4.42 15.98 2.39
C GLY A 32 4.46 15.74 0.88
N HIS A 33 4.77 14.50 0.45
CA HIS A 33 4.69 14.13 -0.97
C HIS A 33 3.28 13.61 -1.32
N GLU A 34 2.81 13.95 -2.52
CA GLU A 34 1.60 13.37 -3.09
C GLU A 34 1.98 12.00 -3.68
N VAL A 35 1.41 10.92 -3.14
CA VAL A 35 1.77 9.55 -3.52
C VAL A 35 0.57 8.85 -4.11
N ILE A 36 0.72 8.31 -5.33
CA ILE A 36 -0.24 7.42 -5.96
C ILE A 36 0.38 6.03 -6.00
N PHE A 37 -0.27 5.05 -5.39
CA PHE A 37 0.17 3.66 -5.41
C PHE A 37 -0.65 2.85 -6.41
N LEU A 38 -0.04 2.41 -7.50
CA LEU A 38 -0.66 1.62 -8.55
C LEU A 38 -0.31 0.14 -8.39
N LEU A 39 -1.35 -0.69 -8.47
CA LEU A 39 -1.28 -2.13 -8.30
C LEU A 39 -2.08 -2.81 -9.41
N PRO A 40 -1.71 -4.03 -9.83
CA PRO A 40 -2.56 -4.83 -10.67
C PRO A 40 -3.86 -5.18 -9.93
N ASP A 41 -5.00 -5.06 -10.61
CA ASP A 41 -6.28 -5.51 -10.08
C ASP A 41 -6.30 -7.05 -10.07
N ARG A 42 -6.06 -7.64 -8.89
CA ARG A 42 -6.01 -9.08 -8.70
C ARG A 42 -6.59 -9.47 -7.34
N SER A 43 -7.45 -10.47 -7.34
CA SER A 43 -7.98 -11.09 -6.12
C SER A 43 -7.07 -12.19 -5.56
N ARG A 44 -6.27 -12.83 -6.43
CA ARG A 44 -5.38 -13.92 -6.01
C ARG A 44 -4.23 -13.39 -5.16
N GLY A 45 -4.10 -13.95 -3.96
CA GLY A 45 -3.07 -13.57 -2.99
C GLY A 45 -3.45 -12.37 -2.11
N CYS A 46 -4.69 -11.87 -2.23
CA CYS A 46 -5.22 -10.86 -1.31
C CYS A 46 -5.84 -11.52 -0.08
N GLU A 47 -5.63 -10.91 1.08
CA GLU A 47 -6.19 -11.34 2.35
C GLU A 47 -7.71 -11.09 2.38
N PRO A 48 -8.53 -12.12 2.63
CA PRO A 48 -9.97 -11.98 2.63
C PRO A 48 -10.46 -11.23 3.88
N GLY A 49 -11.59 -10.53 3.76
CA GLY A 49 -12.27 -9.91 4.90
C GLY A 49 -11.61 -8.62 5.43
N VAL A 50 -10.62 -8.08 4.71
CA VAL A 50 -10.01 -6.78 5.05
C VAL A 50 -10.82 -5.66 4.43
N SER A 51 -11.54 -4.89 5.27
CA SER A 51 -12.31 -3.73 4.84
C SER A 51 -11.52 -2.42 4.87
N ASP A 52 -10.52 -2.30 5.74
CA ASP A 52 -9.66 -1.13 5.87
C ASP A 52 -8.19 -1.51 5.66
N ILE A 53 -7.67 -1.12 4.50
CA ILE A 53 -6.28 -1.39 4.09
C ILE A 53 -5.30 -0.59 4.96
N TYR A 54 -5.64 0.65 5.35
CA TYR A 54 -4.74 1.48 6.16
C TYR A 54 -4.59 0.91 7.56
N ALA A 55 -5.70 0.53 8.19
CA ALA A 55 -5.69 -0.13 9.49
C ALA A 55 -4.97 -1.48 9.44
N TYR A 56 -5.19 -2.28 8.39
CA TYR A 56 -4.54 -3.58 8.22
C TYR A 56 -3.01 -3.50 8.21
N TYR A 57 -2.44 -2.49 7.54
CA TYR A 57 -0.98 -2.27 7.53
C TYR A 57 -0.48 -1.37 8.68
N GLY A 58 -1.37 -0.85 9.53
CA GLY A 58 -1.03 0.13 10.57
C GLY A 58 -0.33 1.35 9.99
N VAL A 59 -0.89 1.92 8.91
CA VAL A 59 -0.42 3.16 8.27
C VAL A 59 -1.50 4.23 8.40
N LYS A 60 -1.13 5.51 8.29
CA LYS A 60 -2.07 6.62 8.38
C LYS A 60 -2.77 6.84 7.04
N ARG A 61 -3.91 7.51 7.08
CA ARG A 61 -4.60 8.01 5.89
C ARG A 61 -4.22 9.48 5.68
N ASN A 62 -3.05 9.68 5.07
CA ASN A 62 -2.52 11.00 4.70
C ASN A 62 -3.12 11.53 3.39
#